data_AF-A0A7C2Q9G4-F1
#
_entry.id   AF-A0A7C2Q9G4-F1
#
_cell.length_a   1.000
_cell.length_b   1.000
_cell.length_c   1.000
_cell.angle_alpha   90.00
_cell.angle_beta   90.00
_cell.angle_gamma   90.00
#
_symmetry.space_group_name_H-M   'P 1'
#
loop_
_entity.id
_entity.type
_entity.pdbx_description
1 polymer ?
#
loop_
_entity_poly.entity_id
_entity_poly.type
_entity_poly.pdbx_seq_one_letter_code
_entity_poly.pdbx_strand_id
1 'polypeptide(L)'
;MALRVSRSAVGLACPLLLPLTAWAGVTVDGQNIPTDFSNGQLLASQRWQTGFGDDTSGDQFGFGSELDQFLADNDDTYLYLGLSGNLENNGNSGMIFIDVDGPGSGANLLRTQDFGVPVAGLPRYLAGNVGEPGLNNLAFDDGFAPDFVIGWTGGSPIGSQTRTYYLVNWTELDPVSGGTGHTNTILGLMTAGNPTASGPAGTLGAFLGSTSLGVRAAADNSNDFGVEGAFPPGEAANDPATATRGFEFAIPLSLLGVGVGDEVCLMALVSSPNGFMSNQLLPTDSNPARTTFSNLGFPPVDLGNDTVAFGDQFVCYTVVGGCPNDPQGRCARSDLNGDCLVDLGDLAILLAGWGNPFELEDLALLLSDWGTDCN
;
A
#
# COMPACT_ATOMS: atom_id res chain seq x y z
N MET A 1 15.08 -62.54 -55.48
CA MET A 1 14.74 -61.10 -55.41
C MET A 1 13.78 -60.93 -54.24
N ALA A 2 14.31 -60.63 -53.05
CA ALA A 2 13.52 -60.53 -51.82
C ALA A 2 13.56 -59.08 -51.34
N LEU A 3 12.40 -58.42 -51.39
CA LEU A 3 12.22 -57.02 -51.03
C LEU A 3 12.08 -56.91 -49.50
N ARG A 4 13.05 -56.28 -48.82
CA ARG A 4 12.96 -55.96 -47.39
C ARG A 4 12.19 -54.65 -47.21
N VAL A 5 11.08 -54.70 -46.49
CA VAL A 5 10.31 -53.53 -46.04
C VAL A 5 10.86 -53.09 -44.69
N SER A 6 11.44 -51.89 -44.61
CA SER A 6 11.86 -51.27 -43.36
C SER A 6 10.67 -50.61 -42.67
N ARG A 7 10.40 -50.99 -41.42
CA ARG A 7 9.40 -50.36 -40.55
C ARG A 7 9.99 -49.07 -39.98
N SER A 8 9.42 -47.92 -40.36
CA SER A 8 9.68 -46.64 -39.69
C SER A 8 9.03 -46.65 -38.31
N ALA A 9 9.83 -46.40 -37.28
CA ALA A 9 9.36 -46.19 -35.93
C ALA A 9 8.78 -44.78 -35.82
N VAL A 10 7.48 -44.68 -35.57
CA VAL A 10 6.82 -43.44 -35.16
C VAL A 10 7.14 -43.25 -33.68
N GLY A 11 8.04 -42.31 -33.37
CA GLY A 11 8.33 -41.93 -31.99
C GLY A 11 7.16 -41.13 -31.42
N LEU A 12 6.54 -41.65 -30.36
CA LEU A 12 5.64 -40.86 -29.51
C LEU A 12 6.46 -39.77 -28.83
N ALA A 13 6.24 -38.51 -29.19
CA ALA A 13 6.70 -37.38 -28.41
C ALA A 13 5.83 -37.30 -27.15
N CYS A 14 6.41 -37.60 -25.99
CA CYS A 14 5.80 -37.36 -24.69
C CYS A 14 5.98 -35.85 -24.40
N PRO A 15 4.91 -35.05 -24.25
CA PRO A 15 5.06 -33.65 -23.89
C PRO A 15 5.66 -33.59 -22.49
N LEU A 16 6.80 -32.91 -22.39
CA LEU A 16 7.46 -32.62 -21.13
C LEU A 16 6.58 -31.58 -20.41
N LEU A 17 5.74 -32.04 -19.48
CA LEU A 17 5.00 -31.15 -18.59
C LEU A 17 6.02 -30.54 -17.61
N LEU A 18 6.51 -29.35 -17.91
CA LEU A 18 7.23 -28.55 -16.93
C LEU A 18 6.21 -28.10 -15.86
N PRO A 19 6.52 -28.25 -14.57
CA PRO A 19 5.66 -27.70 -13.52
C PRO A 19 5.69 -26.18 -13.63
N LEU A 20 4.56 -25.58 -14.02
CA LEU A 20 4.32 -24.15 -13.85
C LEU A 20 4.26 -23.89 -12.35
N THR A 21 5.25 -23.20 -11.81
CA THR A 21 5.15 -22.60 -10.49
C THR A 21 4.17 -21.44 -10.59
N ALA A 22 2.94 -21.66 -10.16
CA ALA A 22 1.99 -20.58 -9.96
C ALA A 22 2.56 -19.64 -8.90
N TRP A 23 2.77 -18.38 -9.28
CA TRP A 23 3.09 -17.34 -8.32
C TRP A 23 1.89 -17.13 -7.40
N ALA A 24 2.17 -17.12 -6.10
CA ALA A 24 1.23 -16.60 -5.13
C ALA A 24 1.43 -15.07 -5.14
N GLY A 25 0.40 -14.31 -5.52
CA GLY A 25 0.40 -12.87 -5.30
C GLY A 25 0.55 -12.53 -3.82
N VAL A 26 0.77 -11.25 -3.51
CA VAL A 26 0.87 -10.77 -2.12
C VAL A 26 -0.26 -11.33 -1.28
N THR A 27 0.09 -12.02 -0.20
CA THR A 27 -0.90 -12.49 0.77
C THR A 27 -1.27 -11.30 1.65
N VAL A 28 -2.56 -11.02 1.77
CA VAL A 28 -3.06 -9.90 2.59
C VAL A 28 -3.64 -10.49 3.86
N ASP A 29 -2.81 -10.62 4.89
CA ASP A 29 -3.20 -11.20 6.19
C ASP A 29 -2.62 -10.46 7.42
N GLY A 30 -1.73 -9.49 7.19
CA GLY A 30 -1.04 -8.67 8.17
C GLY A 30 0.23 -9.31 8.74
N GLN A 31 0.65 -10.49 8.26
CA GLN A 31 1.79 -11.25 8.76
C GLN A 31 2.88 -11.40 7.72
N ASN A 32 4.13 -11.60 8.17
CA ASN A 32 5.29 -11.82 7.31
C ASN A 32 5.45 -10.77 6.19
N ILE A 33 5.04 -9.52 6.43
CA ILE A 33 4.93 -8.47 5.40
C ILE A 33 6.20 -8.37 4.53
N PRO A 34 7.44 -8.31 5.08
CA PRO A 34 8.63 -8.25 4.23
C PRO A 34 8.82 -9.47 3.30
N THR A 35 8.33 -10.65 3.69
CA THR A 35 8.38 -11.86 2.87
C THR A 35 7.30 -11.85 1.80
N ASP A 36 6.10 -11.40 2.12
CA ASP A 36 4.97 -11.34 1.20
C ASP A 36 5.21 -10.31 0.08
N PHE A 37 5.98 -9.26 0.38
CA PHE A 37 6.46 -8.24 -0.55
C PHE A 37 7.88 -8.52 -1.08
N SER A 38 8.36 -9.78 -1.05
CA SER A 38 9.73 -10.12 -1.47
C SER A 38 10.06 -9.79 -2.93
N ASN A 39 9.04 -9.58 -3.78
CA ASN A 39 9.17 -9.14 -5.16
C ASN A 39 8.79 -7.67 -5.38
N GLY A 40 8.27 -7.03 -4.34
CA GLY A 40 7.92 -5.62 -4.35
C GLY A 40 9.10 -4.70 -4.02
N GLN A 41 8.77 -3.45 -3.74
CA GLN A 41 9.71 -2.39 -3.40
C GLN A 41 9.58 -2.01 -1.92
N LEU A 42 10.71 -1.99 -1.21
CA LEU A 42 10.81 -1.26 0.05
C LEU A 42 10.79 0.24 -0.25
N LEU A 43 9.71 0.91 0.12
CA LEU A 43 9.51 2.34 -0.12
C LEU A 43 10.21 3.20 0.93
N ALA A 44 10.10 2.81 2.21
CA ALA A 44 10.72 3.54 3.31
C ALA A 44 10.95 2.64 4.53
N SER A 45 11.87 3.05 5.39
CA SER A 45 12.07 2.47 6.72
C SER A 45 12.18 3.58 7.75
N GLN A 46 11.63 3.33 8.93
CA GLN A 46 11.65 4.27 10.04
C GLN A 46 13.05 4.35 10.62
N ARG A 47 13.47 5.56 10.90
CA ARG A 47 14.79 5.86 11.47
C ARG A 47 14.69 6.22 12.94
N TRP A 48 13.58 6.82 13.34
CA TRP A 48 13.43 7.42 14.65
C TRP A 48 12.59 6.55 15.55
N GLN A 49 13.00 6.47 16.81
CA GLN A 49 12.18 5.93 17.89
C GLN A 49 10.78 6.57 17.86
N THR A 50 9.76 5.84 18.23
CA THR A 50 8.39 6.39 18.26
C THR A 50 8.16 7.29 19.47
N GLY A 51 7.64 8.48 19.23
CA GLY A 51 7.15 9.38 20.29
C GLY A 51 5.74 9.05 20.77
N PHE A 52 5.09 8.05 20.17
CA PHE A 52 3.77 7.55 20.58
C PHE A 52 3.88 6.25 21.40
N GLY A 53 5.10 5.73 21.58
CA GLY A 53 5.36 4.48 22.30
C GLY A 53 5.30 3.26 21.37
N ASP A 54 5.92 2.18 21.81
CA ASP A 54 6.11 0.89 21.10
C ASP A 54 5.34 -0.21 21.85
N ASP A 55 4.71 -1.13 21.10
CA ASP A 55 4.06 -2.29 21.69
C ASP A 55 5.04 -3.41 22.05
N THR A 56 5.54 -3.34 23.27
CA THR A 56 6.46 -4.36 23.81
C THR A 56 5.80 -5.66 24.30
N SER A 57 4.48 -5.83 24.19
CA SER A 57 3.80 -7.05 24.69
C SER A 57 3.45 -8.07 23.61
N GLY A 58 3.46 -7.66 22.33
CA GLY A 58 3.02 -8.49 21.22
C GLY A 58 1.52 -8.81 21.30
N ASP A 59 0.74 -7.93 21.94
CA ASP A 59 -0.71 -8.07 22.02
C ASP A 59 -1.36 -7.29 20.87
N GLN A 60 -2.38 -7.84 20.23
CA GLN A 60 -3.10 -7.18 19.12
C GLN A 60 -3.62 -5.76 19.42
N PHE A 61 -3.70 -5.37 20.70
CA PHE A 61 -4.16 -4.08 21.17
C PHE A 61 -3.27 -3.55 22.29
N GLY A 62 -1.96 -3.81 22.21
CA GLY A 62 -0.96 -3.27 23.12
C GLY A 62 -0.86 -1.75 23.08
N PHE A 63 -0.06 -1.20 23.99
CA PHE A 63 0.15 0.25 24.09
C PHE A 63 1.23 0.68 23.12
N GLY A 64 1.10 1.86 22.52
CA GLY A 64 2.08 2.36 21.55
C GLY A 64 1.60 2.32 20.11
N SER A 65 2.14 3.22 19.30
CA SER A 65 1.88 3.30 17.86
C SER A 65 3.16 3.65 17.13
N GLU A 66 3.50 2.86 16.14
CA GLU A 66 4.71 3.02 15.33
C GLU A 66 4.51 2.47 13.92
N LEU A 67 5.34 2.98 13.02
CA LEU A 67 5.51 2.45 11.67
C LEU A 67 6.98 2.08 11.52
N ASP A 68 7.25 0.93 10.93
CA ASP A 68 8.62 0.41 10.75
C ASP A 68 9.04 0.44 9.30
N GLN A 69 8.37 -0.32 8.44
CA GLN A 69 8.65 -0.34 7.00
C GLN A 69 7.38 -0.11 6.21
N PHE A 70 7.54 0.55 5.06
CA PHE A 70 6.49 0.72 4.07
C PHE A 70 6.93 0.04 2.78
N LEU A 71 6.15 -0.90 2.29
CA LEU A 71 6.41 -1.71 1.11
C LEU A 71 5.24 -1.57 0.12
N ALA A 72 5.54 -1.67 -1.17
CA ALA A 72 4.54 -1.73 -2.22
C ALA A 72 4.88 -2.79 -3.26
N ASP A 73 3.85 -3.38 -3.85
CA ASP A 73 3.93 -4.30 -4.98
C ASP A 73 2.63 -4.16 -5.78
N ASN A 74 2.55 -4.72 -6.99
CA ASN A 74 1.28 -4.79 -7.71
C ASN A 74 1.16 -6.06 -8.55
N ASP A 75 -0.09 -6.47 -8.76
CA ASP A 75 -0.45 -7.36 -9.88
C ASP A 75 -1.26 -6.57 -10.91
N ASP A 76 -1.90 -7.25 -11.86
CA ASP A 76 -2.73 -6.61 -12.88
C ASP A 76 -4.04 -6.00 -12.33
N THR A 77 -4.39 -6.30 -11.08
CA THR A 77 -5.67 -5.91 -10.47
C THR A 77 -5.48 -4.90 -9.33
N TYR A 78 -4.47 -5.09 -8.49
CA TYR A 78 -4.30 -4.40 -7.23
C TYR A 78 -2.92 -3.78 -7.10
N LEU A 79 -2.88 -2.56 -6.56
CA LEU A 79 -1.72 -2.06 -5.82
C LEU A 79 -1.79 -2.64 -4.39
N TYR A 80 -0.74 -3.34 -3.99
CA TYR A 80 -0.55 -3.85 -2.65
C TYR A 80 0.32 -2.88 -1.86
N LEU A 81 -0.10 -2.59 -0.62
CA LEU A 81 0.62 -1.73 0.32
C LEU A 81 0.78 -2.48 1.64
N GLY A 82 2.01 -2.60 2.13
CA GLY A 82 2.34 -3.27 3.38
C GLY A 82 3.04 -2.32 4.33
N LEU A 83 2.53 -2.20 5.56
CA LEU A 83 3.12 -1.40 6.64
C LEU A 83 3.38 -2.29 7.83
N SER A 84 4.64 -2.50 8.19
CA SER A 84 4.99 -3.13 9.45
C SER A 84 4.95 -2.12 10.60
N GLY A 85 4.68 -2.63 11.81
CA GLY A 85 4.53 -1.85 13.04
C GLY A 85 3.23 -2.16 13.76
N ASN A 86 2.79 -1.25 14.63
CA ASN A 86 1.55 -1.37 15.39
C ASN A 86 0.85 -0.03 15.59
N LEU A 87 -0.44 -0.09 15.89
CA LEU A 87 -1.28 1.06 16.20
C LEU A 87 -1.99 0.82 17.52
N GLU A 88 -1.94 1.81 18.42
CA GLU A 88 -2.63 1.71 19.70
C GLU A 88 -4.13 1.85 19.48
N ASN A 89 -4.88 1.02 20.17
CA ASN A 89 -6.33 0.98 20.10
C ASN A 89 -7.03 2.05 20.95
N ASN A 90 -6.57 3.30 20.89
CA ASN A 90 -7.02 4.41 21.74
C ASN A 90 -7.63 5.60 20.96
N GLY A 91 -7.88 5.41 19.67
CA GLY A 91 -8.32 6.44 18.73
C GLY A 91 -7.20 6.97 17.84
N ASN A 92 -5.95 6.58 18.09
CA ASN A 92 -4.87 6.81 17.12
C ASN A 92 -5.26 6.22 15.76
N SER A 93 -4.78 6.88 14.70
CA SER A 93 -5.06 6.50 13.32
C SER A 93 -3.78 6.44 12.52
N GLY A 94 -3.67 5.40 11.71
CA GLY A 94 -2.72 5.36 10.61
C GLY A 94 -3.42 5.83 9.33
N MET A 95 -2.67 6.50 8.47
CA MET A 95 -3.13 7.04 7.20
C MET A 95 -2.08 6.78 6.13
N ILE A 96 -2.51 6.47 4.92
CA ILE A 96 -1.70 6.52 3.71
C ILE A 96 -2.35 7.54 2.77
N PHE A 97 -1.60 8.58 2.46
CA PHE A 97 -1.92 9.56 1.42
C PHE A 97 -1.40 9.03 0.08
N ILE A 98 -2.20 9.16 -0.96
CA ILE A 98 -1.95 8.59 -2.29
C ILE A 98 -2.16 9.69 -3.32
N ASP A 99 -1.14 9.96 -4.12
CA ASP A 99 -1.12 10.88 -5.26
C ASP A 99 -0.88 10.04 -6.53
N VAL A 100 -1.76 10.14 -7.51
CA VAL A 100 -1.70 9.32 -8.74
C VAL A 100 -1.48 10.15 -10.01
N ASP A 101 -1.52 11.47 -9.91
CA ASP A 101 -1.43 12.37 -11.06
C ASP A 101 -0.49 13.58 -10.85
N GLY A 102 0.22 13.59 -9.73
CA GLY A 102 1.30 14.49 -9.38
C GLY A 102 0.83 15.82 -8.78
N PRO A 103 1.74 16.78 -8.60
CA PRO A 103 1.50 17.98 -7.78
C PRO A 103 0.45 18.96 -8.35
N GLY A 104 -0.07 18.70 -9.55
CA GLY A 104 -0.94 19.62 -10.28
C GLY A 104 -2.43 19.45 -9.99
N SER A 105 -2.84 18.32 -9.41
CA SER A 105 -4.25 17.91 -9.43
C SER A 105 -4.83 17.57 -8.08
N GLY A 106 -4.07 17.08 -7.10
CA GLY A 106 -4.60 16.77 -5.76
C GLY A 106 -4.38 17.86 -4.69
N ALA A 107 -4.50 17.48 -3.41
CA ALA A 107 -4.59 18.41 -2.28
C ALA A 107 -3.26 18.58 -1.52
N ASN A 108 -2.33 19.39 -2.04
CA ASN A 108 -1.06 19.70 -1.34
C ASN A 108 -1.25 20.48 -0.02
N LEU A 109 -2.37 21.18 0.17
CA LEU A 109 -2.77 21.74 1.45
C LEU A 109 -4.10 21.15 1.89
N LEU A 110 -4.08 20.39 2.98
CA LEU A 110 -5.27 19.72 3.50
C LEU A 110 -6.23 20.73 4.13
N ARG A 111 -7.48 20.76 3.65
CA ARG A 111 -8.54 21.64 4.17
C ARG A 111 -9.71 20.82 4.68
N THR A 112 -9.66 20.45 5.95
CA THR A 112 -10.65 19.54 6.56
C THR A 112 -11.62 20.28 7.47
N GLN A 113 -11.50 21.61 7.56
CA GLN A 113 -12.40 22.48 8.31
C GLN A 113 -12.81 23.73 7.52
N ASP A 114 -14.03 24.20 7.79
CA ASP A 114 -14.56 25.48 7.35
C ASP A 114 -14.80 26.38 8.57
N PHE A 115 -14.04 27.47 8.70
CA PHE A 115 -14.06 28.39 9.86
C PHE A 115 -13.97 27.69 11.24
N GLY A 116 -13.15 26.66 11.36
CA GLY A 116 -12.95 25.90 12.61
C GLY A 116 -14.04 24.85 12.89
N VAL A 117 -14.94 24.63 11.92
CA VAL A 117 -15.95 23.57 11.96
C VAL A 117 -15.48 22.42 11.06
N PRO A 118 -15.43 21.17 11.56
CA PRO A 118 -15.13 20.00 10.74
C PRO A 118 -16.01 19.92 9.48
N VAL A 119 -15.40 19.72 8.32
CA VAL A 119 -16.12 19.43 7.09
C VAL A 119 -16.95 18.15 7.29
N ALA A 120 -18.24 18.24 7.00
CA ALA A 120 -19.17 17.15 7.29
C ALA A 120 -18.84 15.90 6.47
N GLY A 121 -18.87 14.74 7.12
CA GLY A 121 -18.65 13.44 6.47
C GLY A 121 -17.21 12.94 6.49
N LEU A 122 -16.24 13.81 6.81
CA LEU A 122 -14.85 13.39 6.96
C LEU A 122 -14.61 12.58 8.25
N PRO A 123 -13.67 11.62 8.23
CA PRO A 123 -13.20 10.94 9.42
C PRO A 123 -12.60 11.92 10.45
N ARG A 124 -12.75 11.59 11.74
CA ARG A 124 -12.29 12.44 12.85
C ARG A 124 -10.77 12.70 12.79
N TYR A 125 -9.96 11.73 12.38
CA TYR A 125 -8.52 11.93 12.26
C TYR A 125 -8.15 13.01 11.23
N LEU A 126 -8.93 13.17 10.15
CA LEU A 126 -8.75 14.25 9.18
C LEU A 126 -9.33 15.57 9.66
N ALA A 127 -10.59 15.59 10.11
CA ALA A 127 -11.33 16.84 10.34
C ALA A 127 -11.34 17.33 11.79
N GLY A 128 -10.96 16.48 12.75
CA GLY A 128 -11.10 16.74 14.17
C GLY A 128 -12.56 16.83 14.63
N ASN A 129 -12.76 17.38 15.82
CA ASN A 129 -14.05 17.87 16.32
C ASN A 129 -14.08 19.39 16.31
N VAL A 130 -15.23 19.97 16.67
CA VAL A 130 -15.32 21.41 16.97
C VAL A 130 -14.30 21.78 18.05
N GLY A 131 -13.35 22.65 17.68
CA GLY A 131 -12.25 23.10 18.55
C GLY A 131 -11.00 22.22 18.57
N GLU A 132 -10.98 21.12 17.81
CA GLU A 132 -9.80 20.28 17.59
C GLU A 132 -9.40 20.38 16.11
N PRO A 133 -8.11 20.58 15.77
CA PRO A 133 -7.73 20.92 14.39
C PRO A 133 -7.81 19.74 13.41
N GLY A 134 -7.78 18.48 13.90
CA GLY A 134 -7.55 17.35 13.01
C GLY A 134 -6.25 17.56 12.22
N LEU A 135 -6.24 17.18 10.94
CA LEU A 135 -5.15 17.47 10.00
C LEU A 135 -5.35 18.77 9.20
N ASN A 136 -6.24 19.67 9.64
CA ASN A 136 -6.52 20.89 8.88
C ASN A 136 -5.30 21.81 8.79
N ASN A 137 -4.98 22.27 7.57
CA ASN A 137 -3.76 23.01 7.23
C ASN A 137 -2.47 22.22 7.41
N LEU A 138 -2.49 20.90 7.25
CA LEU A 138 -1.29 20.14 6.91
C LEU A 138 -0.90 20.49 5.47
N ALA A 139 0.31 21.01 5.26
CA ALA A 139 0.91 21.19 3.95
C ALA A 139 1.90 20.04 3.68
N PHE A 140 1.79 19.44 2.51
CA PHE A 140 2.65 18.38 2.02
C PHE A 140 3.87 18.96 1.29
N ASP A 141 4.87 18.12 1.05
CA ASP A 141 6.07 18.52 0.30
C ASP A 141 5.74 18.99 -1.12
N ASP A 142 6.64 19.83 -1.66
CA ASP A 142 6.61 20.18 -3.07
C ASP A 142 6.70 18.89 -3.91
N GLY A 143 5.80 18.72 -4.88
CA GLY A 143 5.75 17.50 -5.70
C GLY A 143 4.73 16.46 -5.23
N PHE A 144 4.13 16.62 -4.05
CA PHE A 144 3.11 15.72 -3.53
C PHE A 144 1.80 16.45 -3.25
N ALA A 145 0.75 16.06 -3.97
CA ALA A 145 -0.59 16.60 -3.82
C ALA A 145 -1.58 15.42 -3.82
N PRO A 146 -1.83 14.78 -2.66
CA PRO A 146 -2.61 13.55 -2.64
C PRO A 146 -4.06 13.73 -3.11
N ASP A 147 -4.52 12.76 -3.88
CA ASP A 147 -5.89 12.61 -4.37
C ASP A 147 -6.74 11.78 -3.42
N PHE A 148 -6.10 10.83 -2.73
CA PHE A 148 -6.79 9.88 -1.86
C PHE A 148 -6.11 9.74 -0.50
N VAL A 149 -6.92 9.34 0.48
CA VAL A 149 -6.43 8.85 1.77
C VAL A 149 -7.14 7.56 2.12
N ILE A 150 -6.37 6.51 2.39
CA ILE A 150 -6.86 5.36 3.15
C ILE A 150 -6.42 5.52 4.60
N GLY A 151 -7.36 5.52 5.53
CA GLY A 151 -7.05 5.66 6.95
C GLY A 151 -7.75 4.62 7.79
N TRP A 152 -7.06 4.16 8.84
CA TRP A 152 -7.57 3.20 9.80
C TRP A 152 -7.41 3.71 11.22
N THR A 153 -8.46 3.61 12.02
CA THR A 153 -8.48 4.13 13.41
C THR A 153 -8.65 2.99 14.40
N GLY A 154 -7.76 2.94 15.39
CA GLY A 154 -7.88 2.04 16.54
C GLY A 154 -9.05 2.45 17.43
N GLY A 155 -10.01 1.57 17.64
CA GLY A 155 -11.00 1.71 18.69
C GLY A 155 -12.12 2.68 18.34
N SER A 156 -12.93 3.05 19.33
CA SER A 156 -13.99 4.04 19.11
C SER A 156 -13.33 5.41 18.92
N PRO A 157 -13.82 6.28 18.02
CA PRO A 157 -13.41 7.69 17.97
C PRO A 157 -13.59 8.44 19.30
N ILE A 158 -14.13 7.81 20.34
CA ILE A 158 -14.37 8.33 21.70
C ILE A 158 -13.36 7.73 22.72
N GLY A 159 -12.21 7.19 22.28
CA GLY A 159 -11.09 6.83 23.16
C GLY A 159 -11.31 5.60 24.05
N SER A 160 -12.13 4.64 23.62
CA SER A 160 -12.39 3.41 24.38
C SER A 160 -11.62 2.23 23.79
N GLN A 161 -10.63 1.71 24.53
CA GLN A 161 -9.85 0.50 24.22
C GLN A 161 -10.67 -0.80 24.24
N THR A 162 -11.99 -0.73 24.44
CA THR A 162 -12.87 -1.91 24.53
C THR A 162 -13.21 -2.54 23.18
N ARG A 163 -12.83 -1.92 22.06
CA ARG A 163 -13.20 -2.38 20.71
C ARG A 163 -12.03 -3.11 20.07
N THR A 164 -12.19 -4.37 19.73
CA THR A 164 -11.13 -5.18 19.13
C THR A 164 -11.10 -5.08 17.60
N TYR A 165 -11.10 -3.85 17.06
CA TYR A 165 -11.09 -3.61 15.62
C TYR A 165 -10.56 -2.24 15.22
N TYR A 166 -10.19 -2.11 13.95
CA TYR A 166 -9.86 -0.88 13.25
C TYR A 166 -10.94 -0.51 12.24
N LEU A 167 -11.45 0.72 12.28
CA LEU A 167 -12.36 1.24 11.25
C LEU A 167 -11.55 1.77 10.08
N VAL A 168 -11.84 1.32 8.86
CA VAL A 168 -11.13 1.74 7.64
C VAL A 168 -12.02 2.63 6.77
N ASN A 169 -11.43 3.72 6.29
CA ASN A 169 -12.06 4.75 5.48
C ASN A 169 -11.26 5.00 4.20
N TRP A 170 -11.96 5.22 3.10
CA TRP A 170 -11.44 5.77 1.85
C TRP A 170 -11.94 7.20 1.69
N THR A 171 -11.04 8.16 1.58
CA THR A 171 -11.39 9.57 1.36
C THR A 171 -10.82 10.02 0.02
N GLU A 172 -11.67 10.56 -0.85
CA GLU A 172 -11.24 11.31 -2.04
C GLU A 172 -11.07 12.78 -1.62
N LEU A 173 -9.89 13.32 -1.84
CA LEU A 173 -9.53 14.68 -1.49
C LEU A 173 -9.95 15.64 -2.61
N ASP A 174 -10.59 16.74 -2.24
CA ASP A 174 -11.02 17.77 -3.17
C ASP A 174 -9.93 18.85 -3.31
N PRO A 175 -9.38 19.07 -4.52
CA PRO A 175 -8.39 20.11 -4.77
C PRO A 175 -8.99 21.42 -5.32
N VAL A 176 -10.23 21.41 -5.80
CA VAL A 176 -10.81 22.44 -6.67
C VAL A 176 -11.86 23.31 -5.98
N SER A 177 -12.59 22.81 -4.97
CA SER A 177 -13.70 23.55 -4.31
C SER A 177 -13.27 24.55 -3.22
N GLY A 178 -12.02 25.00 -3.25
CA GLY A 178 -11.41 25.62 -2.07
C GLY A 178 -11.09 24.58 -0.98
N GLY A 179 -11.09 23.30 -1.35
CA GLY A 179 -10.59 22.20 -0.56
C GLY A 179 -11.56 21.62 0.45
N THR A 180 -12.89 21.80 0.33
CA THR A 180 -13.84 21.32 1.34
C THR A 180 -14.85 20.29 0.83
N GLY A 181 -14.83 19.96 -0.46
CA GLY A 181 -15.77 19.03 -1.09
C GLY A 181 -15.32 17.56 -1.08
N HIS A 182 -14.46 17.18 -0.14
CA HIS A 182 -13.99 15.80 0.04
C HIS A 182 -15.15 14.80 0.14
N THR A 183 -14.95 13.59 -0.37
CA THR A 183 -15.90 12.49 -0.20
C THR A 183 -15.27 11.38 0.64
N ASN A 184 -16.07 10.69 1.47
CA ASN A 184 -15.57 9.61 2.32
C ASN A 184 -16.51 8.41 2.27
N THR A 185 -15.91 7.24 2.11
CA THR A 185 -16.57 5.94 2.12
C THR A 185 -16.00 5.11 3.26
N ILE A 186 -16.88 4.61 4.14
CA ILE A 186 -16.49 3.59 5.11
C ILE A 186 -16.30 2.28 4.35
N LEU A 187 -15.06 1.80 4.31
CA LEU A 187 -14.74 0.56 3.62
C LEU A 187 -15.11 -0.66 4.47
N GLY A 188 -14.92 -0.60 5.79
CA GLY A 188 -15.25 -1.71 6.68
C GLY A 188 -14.47 -1.70 7.99
N LEU A 189 -14.43 -2.86 8.65
CA LEU A 189 -13.72 -3.08 9.91
C LEU A 189 -12.64 -4.17 9.73
N MET A 190 -11.41 -3.90 10.17
CA MET A 190 -10.36 -4.91 10.32
C MET A 190 -10.38 -5.44 11.76
N THR A 191 -10.46 -6.75 11.94
CA THR A 191 -10.39 -7.41 13.25
C THR A 191 -9.08 -8.20 13.37
N ALA A 192 -8.50 -8.20 14.56
CA ALA A 192 -7.16 -8.74 14.82
C ALA A 192 -7.20 -10.23 15.26
N GLY A 193 -6.28 -11.10 14.81
CA GLY A 193 -6.21 -12.51 15.24
C GLY A 193 -5.57 -13.54 14.26
N ASN A 194 -5.55 -14.82 14.65
CA ASN A 194 -4.79 -15.94 14.03
C ASN A 194 -5.41 -16.53 12.72
N PRO A 195 -4.64 -16.74 11.64
CA PRO A 195 -5.11 -17.27 10.33
C PRO A 195 -5.62 -18.72 10.34
N THR A 196 -5.36 -19.50 11.39
CA THR A 196 -5.81 -20.90 11.54
C THR A 196 -7.06 -21.08 12.41
N ALA A 197 -7.59 -20.00 13.00
CA ALA A 197 -8.78 -20.08 13.82
C ALA A 197 -10.03 -20.17 12.94
N SER A 198 -10.55 -21.40 12.75
CA SER A 198 -11.95 -21.61 12.38
C SER A 198 -12.86 -21.16 13.53
N GLY A 199 -12.95 -19.85 13.73
CA GLY A 199 -13.90 -19.22 14.65
C GLY A 199 -15.30 -19.17 14.04
N PRO A 200 -16.37 -19.23 14.86
CA PRO A 200 -17.73 -19.04 14.35
C PRO A 200 -17.82 -17.65 13.72
N ALA A 201 -18.22 -17.59 12.44
CA ALA A 201 -18.46 -16.39 11.63
C ALA A 201 -17.97 -15.04 12.23
N GLY A 202 -16.83 -14.51 11.72
CA GLY A 202 -16.56 -13.07 11.78
C GLY A 202 -15.24 -12.56 12.38
N THR A 203 -14.19 -13.37 12.57
CA THR A 203 -12.94 -12.88 13.20
C THR A 203 -11.67 -13.46 12.57
N LEU A 204 -11.57 -13.31 11.25
CA LEU A 204 -10.44 -12.87 10.44
C LEU A 204 -10.97 -12.79 8.99
N GLY A 205 -10.71 -11.70 8.27
CA GLY A 205 -11.25 -11.53 6.91
C GLY A 205 -12.63 -10.87 6.79
N ALA A 206 -13.09 -10.11 7.79
CA ALA A 206 -14.29 -9.27 7.62
C ALA A 206 -14.07 -8.17 6.55
N PHE A 207 -12.82 -7.76 6.33
CA PHE A 207 -12.45 -6.86 5.23
C PHE A 207 -11.87 -7.61 4.00
N LEU A 208 -11.49 -8.89 4.12
CA LEU A 208 -11.10 -9.72 2.97
C LEU A 208 -12.29 -10.05 2.03
N GLY A 209 -13.51 -9.58 2.36
CA GLY A 209 -14.63 -9.49 1.42
C GLY A 209 -14.58 -8.20 0.60
N SER A 210 -15.02 -8.24 -0.66
CA SER A 210 -15.05 -7.04 -1.51
C SER A 210 -15.87 -5.93 -0.85
N THR A 211 -15.21 -4.82 -0.52
CA THR A 211 -15.88 -3.58 -0.16
C THR A 211 -16.64 -3.03 -1.38
N SER A 212 -17.47 -2.01 -1.21
CA SER A 212 -18.15 -1.35 -2.33
C SER A 212 -17.18 -0.79 -3.39
N LEU A 213 -15.92 -0.56 -3.00
CA LEU A 213 -14.85 -0.06 -3.85
C LEU A 213 -13.83 -1.15 -4.22
N GLY A 214 -14.06 -2.42 -3.84
CA GLY A 214 -13.17 -3.54 -4.16
C GLY A 214 -11.86 -3.60 -3.39
N VAL A 215 -11.58 -2.62 -2.51
CA VAL A 215 -10.41 -2.59 -1.62
C VAL A 215 -10.47 -3.76 -0.64
N ARG A 216 -9.33 -4.39 -0.38
CA ARG A 216 -9.11 -5.42 0.66
C ARG A 216 -8.04 -4.95 1.63
N ALA A 217 -8.05 -5.49 2.84
CA ALA A 217 -7.17 -5.11 3.92
C ALA A 217 -7.17 -6.20 4.99
N ALA A 218 -6.04 -6.33 5.66
CA ALA A 218 -5.86 -7.20 6.81
C ALA A 218 -4.87 -6.58 7.79
N ALA A 219 -4.88 -7.07 9.02
CA ALA A 219 -3.98 -6.61 10.04
C ALA A 219 -3.63 -7.71 11.05
N ASP A 220 -2.35 -7.77 11.39
CA ASP A 220 -1.84 -8.41 12.59
C ASP A 220 -1.06 -7.33 13.36
N ASN A 221 -1.72 -6.75 14.35
CA ASN A 221 -1.20 -5.64 15.14
C ASN A 221 -0.43 -6.13 16.38
N SER A 222 0.09 -7.36 16.36
CA SER A 222 0.88 -7.95 17.45
C SER A 222 2.40 -7.82 17.25
N ASN A 223 2.82 -6.80 16.51
CA ASN A 223 4.23 -6.52 16.28
C ASN A 223 4.87 -5.97 17.56
N ASP A 224 5.96 -6.58 18.01
CA ASP A 224 6.77 -6.20 19.18
C ASP A 224 8.27 -6.08 18.86
N PHE A 225 8.57 -5.85 17.58
CA PHE A 225 9.91 -5.68 17.01
C PHE A 225 9.92 -4.45 16.11
N GLY A 226 11.10 -3.96 15.73
CA GLY A 226 11.21 -2.72 14.98
C GLY A 226 11.66 -1.58 15.89
N VAL A 227 11.30 -0.35 15.54
CA VAL A 227 11.77 0.86 16.21
C VAL A 227 11.19 0.98 17.61
N GLU A 228 12.03 1.15 18.61
CA GLU A 228 11.55 1.24 19.99
C GLU A 228 10.97 2.62 20.35
N GLY A 229 10.15 2.68 21.39
CA GLY A 229 9.59 3.93 21.92
C GLY A 229 10.55 4.70 22.83
N ALA A 230 10.58 6.04 22.71
CA ALA A 230 11.39 6.89 23.59
C ALA A 230 10.86 8.32 23.75
N PHE A 231 11.26 8.98 24.84
CA PHE A 231 10.96 10.40 25.08
C PHE A 231 12.16 11.15 25.69
N PRO A 232 12.78 12.12 24.98
CA PRO A 232 12.50 12.48 23.58
C PRO A 232 12.91 11.35 22.60
N PRO A 233 12.28 11.24 21.42
CA PRO A 233 12.64 10.21 20.46
C PRO A 233 14.00 10.51 19.82
N GLY A 234 14.92 9.57 19.96
CA GLY A 234 16.23 9.55 19.31
C GLY A 234 16.23 8.68 18.05
N GLU A 235 17.42 8.45 17.51
CA GLU A 235 17.62 7.45 16.45
C GLU A 235 17.34 6.05 17.01
N ALA A 236 16.59 5.24 16.27
CA ALA A 236 16.23 3.88 16.67
C ALA A 236 17.50 3.01 16.76
N ALA A 237 17.62 2.27 17.85
CA ALA A 237 18.70 1.31 18.06
C ALA A 237 18.38 -0.05 17.42
N ASN A 238 17.10 -0.39 17.33
CA ASN A 238 16.63 -1.59 16.66
C ASN A 238 16.48 -1.39 15.15
N ASP A 239 16.47 -2.50 14.42
CA ASP A 239 16.30 -2.50 12.96
C ASP A 239 14.80 -2.58 12.60
N PRO A 240 14.22 -1.59 11.90
CA PRO A 240 12.82 -1.61 11.47
C PRO A 240 12.48 -2.85 10.62
N ALA A 241 13.45 -3.45 9.92
CA ALA A 241 13.23 -4.66 9.14
C ALA A 241 12.94 -5.92 9.99
N THR A 242 13.09 -5.83 11.31
CA THR A 242 12.71 -6.91 12.23
C THR A 242 11.21 -6.96 12.49
N ALA A 243 10.49 -5.86 12.24
CA ALA A 243 9.04 -5.81 12.28
C ALA A 243 8.46 -6.55 11.07
N THR A 244 7.67 -7.59 11.32
CA THR A 244 7.14 -8.47 10.27
C THR A 244 5.61 -8.52 10.23
N ARG A 245 4.96 -7.80 11.14
CA ARG A 245 3.50 -7.75 11.26
C ARG A 245 3.04 -6.30 11.23
N GLY A 246 1.78 -6.08 10.84
CA GLY A 246 1.18 -4.77 10.82
C GLY A 246 -0.08 -4.74 9.97
N PHE A 247 -0.14 -3.83 8.99
CA PHE A 247 -1.32 -3.54 8.18
C PHE A 247 -1.02 -3.71 6.70
N GLU A 248 -1.93 -4.36 5.98
CA GLU A 248 -1.81 -4.58 4.55
C GLU A 248 -3.09 -4.18 3.83
N PHE A 249 -2.94 -3.64 2.62
CA PHE A 249 -4.04 -3.17 1.78
C PHE A 249 -3.83 -3.66 0.35
N ALA A 250 -4.92 -4.06 -0.32
CA ALA A 250 -4.98 -4.26 -1.76
C ALA A 250 -6.01 -3.30 -2.35
N ILE A 251 -5.55 -2.34 -3.14
CA ILE A 251 -6.35 -1.25 -3.70
C ILE A 251 -6.48 -1.49 -5.21
N PRO A 252 -7.71 -1.61 -5.78
CA PRO A 252 -7.83 -1.83 -7.21
C PRO A 252 -7.15 -0.72 -8.03
N LEU A 253 -6.32 -1.09 -9.00
CA LEU A 253 -5.68 -0.11 -9.90
C LEU A 253 -6.73 0.71 -10.66
N SER A 254 -7.85 0.06 -11.02
CA SER A 254 -9.02 0.72 -11.61
C SER A 254 -9.71 1.75 -10.70
N LEU A 255 -9.63 1.60 -9.37
CA LEU A 255 -10.14 2.60 -8.42
C LEU A 255 -9.25 3.85 -8.41
N LEU A 256 -7.93 3.64 -8.51
CA LEU A 256 -6.93 4.69 -8.60
C LEU A 256 -6.89 5.35 -9.98
N GLY A 257 -7.41 4.68 -11.02
CA GLY A 257 -7.34 5.18 -12.40
C GLY A 257 -5.95 5.05 -13.02
N VAL A 258 -5.11 4.16 -12.49
CA VAL A 258 -3.71 3.95 -12.91
C VAL A 258 -3.53 2.60 -13.60
N GLY A 259 -2.47 2.48 -14.39
CA GLY A 259 -2.03 1.26 -15.04
C GLY A 259 -0.50 1.19 -15.15
N VAL A 260 -0.01 0.19 -15.89
CA VAL A 260 1.43 -0.07 -16.04
C VAL A 260 2.18 1.15 -16.56
N GLY A 261 3.23 1.54 -15.84
CA GLY A 261 4.08 2.68 -16.13
C GLY A 261 3.66 3.98 -15.45
N ASP A 262 2.47 4.03 -14.86
CA ASP A 262 2.04 5.17 -14.04
C ASP A 262 2.75 5.16 -12.68
N GLU A 263 2.98 6.34 -12.13
CA GLU A 263 3.56 6.52 -10.80
C GLU A 263 2.46 6.75 -9.76
N VAL A 264 2.58 6.08 -8.63
CA VAL A 264 1.75 6.29 -7.44
C VAL A 264 2.65 6.75 -6.31
N CYS A 265 2.52 8.01 -5.91
CA CYS A 265 3.29 8.59 -4.82
C CYS A 265 2.55 8.42 -3.50
N LEU A 266 3.29 8.04 -2.45
CA LEU A 266 2.76 7.51 -1.21
C LEU A 266 3.45 8.13 0.00
N MET A 267 2.65 8.42 1.03
CA MET A 267 3.11 8.87 2.34
C MET A 267 2.27 8.22 3.42
N ALA A 268 2.88 7.64 4.44
CA ALA A 268 2.19 7.16 5.63
C ALA A 268 2.44 8.06 6.86
N LEU A 269 1.41 8.21 7.70
CA LEU A 269 1.44 9.03 8.92
C LEU A 269 0.61 8.39 10.03
N VAL A 270 1.08 8.51 11.27
CA VAL A 270 0.28 8.26 12.48
C VAL A 270 -0.12 9.56 13.16
N SER A 271 -1.40 9.69 13.54
CA SER A 271 -1.87 10.79 14.37
C SER A 271 -2.81 10.32 15.48
N SER A 272 -2.96 11.17 16.49
CA SER A 272 -4.03 11.05 17.47
C SER A 272 -5.40 11.39 16.86
N PRO A 273 -6.53 11.06 17.52
CA PRO A 273 -7.87 11.34 16.99
C PRO A 273 -8.23 12.83 16.96
N ASN A 274 -7.42 13.71 17.54
CA ASN A 274 -7.59 15.17 17.46
C ASN A 274 -6.56 15.85 16.54
N GLY A 275 -5.74 15.07 15.84
CA GLY A 275 -4.77 15.59 14.86
C GLY A 275 -3.41 15.94 15.42
N PHE A 276 -3.05 15.49 16.63
CA PHE A 276 -1.67 15.57 17.08
C PHE A 276 -0.87 14.55 16.27
N MET A 277 0.02 15.03 15.42
CA MET A 277 0.80 14.20 14.52
C MET A 277 2.04 13.65 15.23
N SER A 278 2.24 12.35 15.08
CA SER A 278 3.42 11.65 15.57
C SER A 278 4.66 12.02 14.73
N ASN A 279 5.83 11.65 15.23
CA ASN A 279 7.05 11.60 14.41
C ASN A 279 7.09 10.36 13.49
N GLN A 280 6.06 9.51 13.57
CA GLN A 280 5.90 8.31 12.77
C GLN A 280 5.33 8.66 11.38
N LEU A 281 6.27 9.01 10.51
CA LEU A 281 6.11 9.27 9.09
C LEU A 281 6.91 8.25 8.28
N LEU A 282 6.40 7.83 7.13
CA LEU A 282 7.14 7.05 6.13
C LEU A 282 6.86 7.59 4.72
N PRO A 283 7.87 8.08 3.98
CA PRO A 283 9.25 8.32 4.40
C PRO A 283 9.40 9.24 5.61
N THR A 284 10.45 8.99 6.40
CA THR A 284 10.74 9.73 7.64
C THR A 284 11.76 10.85 7.41
N ASP A 285 12.02 11.66 8.43
CA ASP A 285 13.08 12.67 8.37
C ASP A 285 14.44 12.03 8.07
N SER A 286 15.04 12.48 6.98
CA SER A 286 16.27 11.92 6.43
C SER A 286 17.53 12.72 6.80
N ASN A 287 17.43 13.71 7.71
CA ASN A 287 18.54 14.60 8.01
C ASN A 287 19.68 13.85 8.74
N PRO A 288 20.85 13.64 8.12
CA PRO A 288 21.91 12.85 8.74
C PRO A 288 22.55 13.54 9.96
N ALA A 289 22.34 14.85 10.12
CA ALA A 289 22.87 15.62 11.25
C ALA A 289 21.90 15.71 12.43
N ARG A 290 20.63 15.34 12.25
CA ARG A 290 19.64 15.29 13.32
C ARG A 290 19.93 14.08 14.21
N THR A 291 19.70 14.20 15.51
CA THR A 291 19.87 13.11 16.50
C THR A 291 18.58 12.80 17.26
N THR A 292 17.55 13.60 17.06
CA THR A 292 16.22 13.45 17.66
C THR A 292 15.18 13.97 16.69
N PHE A 293 14.05 13.29 16.58
CA PHE A 293 12.91 13.76 15.80
C PHE A 293 11.65 13.65 16.64
N SER A 294 11.17 14.79 17.14
CA SER A 294 10.01 14.86 18.03
C SER A 294 8.71 14.77 17.25
N ASN A 295 7.62 14.43 17.94
CA ASN A 295 6.27 14.53 17.39
C ASN A 295 6.04 15.91 16.80
N LEU A 296 5.41 15.96 15.63
CA LEU A 296 5.20 17.19 14.86
C LEU A 296 4.18 18.13 15.53
N GLY A 297 3.32 17.57 16.38
CA GLY A 297 2.32 18.34 17.11
C GLY A 297 1.03 18.54 16.33
N PHE A 298 0.26 19.56 16.70
CA PHE A 298 -0.99 19.89 16.01
C PHE A 298 -0.73 20.79 14.80
N PRO A 299 -1.47 20.60 13.69
CA PRO A 299 -1.50 21.55 12.59
C PRO A 299 -1.84 22.99 13.02
N PRO A 300 -1.38 24.01 12.26
CA PRO A 300 -0.72 23.90 10.96
C PRO A 300 0.70 23.35 11.05
N VAL A 301 1.02 22.41 10.15
CA VAL A 301 2.36 21.85 9.98
C VAL A 301 2.65 21.83 8.48
N ASP A 302 3.88 22.15 8.12
CA ASP A 302 4.36 22.24 6.75
C ASP A 302 5.51 21.26 6.59
N LEU A 303 5.28 20.17 5.86
CA LEU A 303 6.27 19.11 5.66
C LEU A 303 7.37 19.55 4.68
N GLY A 304 7.04 20.39 3.69
CA GLY A 304 8.03 20.96 2.77
C GLY A 304 9.03 21.93 3.42
N ASN A 305 8.90 22.17 4.74
CA ASN A 305 9.86 22.90 5.53
C ASN A 305 10.86 21.95 6.20
N ASP A 306 12.10 21.94 5.70
CA ASP A 306 13.25 21.16 6.23
C ASP A 306 13.51 21.28 7.75
N THR A 307 12.99 22.33 8.40
CA THR A 307 13.09 22.47 9.87
C THR A 307 12.07 21.61 10.61
N VAL A 308 10.93 21.29 9.98
CA VAL A 308 9.92 20.35 10.43
C VAL A 308 10.40 18.94 10.14
N ALA A 309 10.43 18.54 8.87
CA ALA A 309 10.94 17.25 8.40
C ALA A 309 11.83 17.48 7.19
N PHE A 310 12.99 16.83 7.15
CA PHE A 310 14.00 17.04 6.11
C PHE A 310 13.94 15.98 5.02
N GLY A 311 14.06 16.45 3.77
CA GLY A 311 13.91 15.63 2.56
C GLY A 311 12.44 15.45 2.20
N ASP A 312 12.15 14.60 1.23
CA ASP A 312 10.77 14.33 0.82
C ASP A 312 10.13 13.31 1.79
N GLN A 313 8.95 13.61 2.32
CA GLN A 313 8.11 12.73 3.14
C GLN A 313 7.09 11.97 2.28
N PHE A 314 7.39 11.80 0.99
CA PHE A 314 6.68 10.92 0.08
C PHE A 314 7.66 10.14 -0.80
N VAL A 315 7.19 9.03 -1.35
CA VAL A 315 7.97 8.18 -2.25
C VAL A 315 7.06 7.58 -3.31
N CYS A 316 7.53 7.51 -4.54
CA CYS A 316 6.75 7.02 -5.66
C CYS A 316 7.08 5.56 -6.00
N TYR A 317 6.02 4.82 -6.28
CA TYR A 317 6.06 3.47 -6.81
C TYR A 317 5.55 3.48 -8.24
N THR A 318 6.32 2.93 -9.19
CA THR A 318 5.85 2.77 -10.57
C THR A 318 5.10 1.46 -10.68
N VAL A 319 3.85 1.51 -11.15
CA VAL A 319 3.07 0.30 -11.43
C VAL A 319 3.77 -0.50 -12.51
N VAL A 320 4.22 -1.71 -12.19
CA VAL A 320 4.90 -2.59 -13.14
C VAL A 320 3.91 -3.53 -13.81
N GLY A 321 4.21 -3.95 -15.04
CA GLY A 321 3.40 -4.96 -15.73
C GLY A 321 3.46 -6.28 -14.99
N GLY A 322 2.30 -6.90 -14.76
CA GLY A 322 2.16 -8.22 -14.17
C GLY A 322 2.78 -9.27 -15.07
N CYS A 323 4.08 -9.44 -14.90
CA CYS A 323 4.84 -10.49 -15.52
C CYS A 323 5.52 -11.21 -14.36
N PRO A 324 4.99 -12.36 -13.90
CA PRO A 324 5.38 -13.01 -12.66
C PRO A 324 6.87 -13.33 -12.54
N ASN A 325 7.68 -13.21 -13.60
CA ASN A 325 9.12 -13.51 -13.54
C ASN A 325 10.01 -12.29 -13.82
N ASP A 326 9.47 -11.06 -13.82
CA ASP A 326 10.29 -9.91 -14.14
C ASP A 326 9.93 -8.61 -13.40
N PRO A 327 10.39 -8.49 -12.14
CA PRO A 327 10.26 -7.27 -11.34
C PRO A 327 11.03 -6.05 -11.91
N GLN A 328 11.56 -6.13 -13.13
CA GLN A 328 12.31 -5.06 -13.80
C GLN A 328 11.63 -4.52 -15.07
N GLY A 329 10.43 -5.01 -15.43
CA GLY A 329 9.66 -4.51 -16.58
C GLY A 329 10.30 -4.75 -17.95
N ARG A 330 11.10 -5.82 -18.08
CA ARG A 330 11.77 -6.30 -19.30
C ARG A 330 10.93 -7.32 -20.10
N CYS A 331 9.83 -7.88 -19.58
CA CYS A 331 8.93 -8.69 -20.40
C CYS A 331 8.37 -7.80 -21.52
N ALA A 332 8.44 -8.31 -22.75
CA ALA A 332 8.01 -7.59 -23.93
C ALA A 332 6.53 -7.19 -23.81
N ARG A 333 6.18 -5.98 -24.25
CA ARG A 333 4.78 -5.50 -24.21
C ARG A 333 3.80 -6.40 -24.95
N SER A 334 4.30 -7.28 -25.81
CA SER A 334 3.51 -8.26 -26.56
C SER A 334 3.42 -9.64 -25.93
N ASP A 335 3.94 -9.83 -24.71
CA ASP A 335 3.57 -10.97 -23.88
C ASP A 335 2.17 -10.73 -23.33
N LEU A 336 1.17 -11.26 -24.03
CA LEU A 336 -0.25 -11.05 -23.76
C LEU A 336 -0.80 -12.06 -22.75
N ASN A 337 -0.08 -13.16 -22.54
CA ASN A 337 -0.48 -14.24 -21.65
C ASN A 337 0.22 -14.16 -20.28
N GLY A 338 1.29 -13.36 -20.18
CA GLY A 338 2.01 -13.05 -18.96
C GLY A 338 2.96 -14.15 -18.50
N ASP A 339 3.44 -15.02 -19.41
CA ASP A 339 4.40 -16.08 -19.10
C ASP A 339 5.87 -15.69 -19.33
N CYS A 340 6.11 -14.43 -19.70
CA CYS A 340 7.40 -13.81 -20.01
C CYS A 340 8.10 -14.44 -21.22
N LEU A 341 7.32 -14.98 -22.17
CA LEU A 341 7.82 -15.53 -23.40
C LEU A 341 6.84 -15.25 -24.55
N VAL A 342 7.21 -14.36 -25.46
CA VAL A 342 6.32 -14.02 -26.60
C VAL A 342 6.27 -15.18 -27.58
N ASP A 343 5.18 -15.94 -27.56
CA ASP A 343 5.03 -17.16 -28.36
C ASP A 343 3.61 -17.40 -28.92
N LEU A 344 3.31 -18.66 -29.22
CA LEU A 344 2.03 -19.06 -29.78
C LEU A 344 0.85 -18.82 -28.82
N GLY A 345 1.09 -18.80 -27.51
CA GLY A 345 0.13 -18.39 -26.49
C GLY A 345 -0.34 -16.96 -26.71
N ASP A 346 0.60 -16.04 -26.88
CA ASP A 346 0.30 -14.63 -27.14
C ASP A 346 -0.36 -14.43 -28.48
N LEU A 347 0.14 -15.11 -29.52
CA LEU A 347 -0.48 -15.06 -30.84
C LEU A 347 -1.93 -15.54 -30.80
N ALA A 348 -2.23 -16.57 -30.00
CA ALA A 348 -3.59 -17.08 -29.85
C ALA A 348 -4.51 -16.05 -29.19
N ILE A 349 -4.04 -15.33 -28.16
CA ILE A 349 -4.77 -14.25 -27.51
C ILE A 349 -5.00 -13.09 -28.48
N LEU A 350 -3.96 -12.66 -29.18
CA LEU A 350 -4.03 -11.59 -30.16
C LEU A 350 -5.06 -11.90 -31.27
N LEU A 351 -5.01 -13.11 -31.84
CA LEU A 351 -5.94 -13.53 -32.88
C LEU A 351 -7.38 -13.65 -32.37
N ALA A 352 -7.58 -14.03 -31.10
CA ALA A 352 -8.90 -14.11 -30.48
C ALA A 352 -9.54 -12.71 -30.31
N GLY A 353 -8.74 -11.67 -30.12
CA GLY A 353 -9.18 -10.27 -30.00
C GLY A 353 -8.97 -9.42 -31.27
N TRP A 354 -8.82 -10.03 -32.44
CA TRP A 354 -8.51 -9.29 -33.67
C TRP A 354 -9.66 -8.36 -34.09
N GLY A 355 -9.33 -7.08 -34.27
CA GLY A 355 -10.25 -6.00 -34.60
C GLY A 355 -10.97 -5.37 -33.39
N ASN A 356 -10.75 -5.89 -32.17
CA ASN A 356 -11.06 -5.29 -30.86
C ASN A 356 -10.69 -6.31 -29.74
N PRO A 357 -9.67 -6.07 -28.90
CA PRO A 357 -8.89 -4.83 -28.76
C PRO A 357 -7.66 -4.73 -29.67
N PHE A 358 -7.31 -5.77 -30.44
CA PHE A 358 -6.03 -5.83 -31.15
C PHE A 358 -6.12 -5.44 -32.63
N GLU A 359 -5.11 -4.75 -33.13
CA GLU A 359 -4.97 -4.32 -34.51
C GLU A 359 -3.65 -4.78 -35.14
N LEU A 360 -3.37 -4.31 -36.36
CA LEU A 360 -2.15 -4.68 -37.09
C LEU A 360 -0.86 -4.26 -36.38
N GLU A 361 -0.92 -3.17 -35.61
CA GLU A 361 0.22 -2.65 -34.85
C GLU A 361 0.61 -3.62 -33.72
N ASP A 362 -0.36 -4.23 -33.03
CA ASP A 362 -0.11 -5.23 -31.99
C ASP A 362 0.51 -6.51 -32.57
N LEU A 363 0.07 -6.93 -33.76
CA LEU A 363 0.69 -8.08 -34.43
C LEU A 363 2.12 -7.78 -34.85
N ALA A 364 2.39 -6.56 -35.31
CA ALA A 364 3.74 -6.14 -35.67
C ALA A 364 4.67 -6.13 -34.44
N LEU A 365 4.16 -5.68 -33.29
CA LEU A 365 4.88 -5.70 -32.01
C LEU A 365 5.13 -7.14 -31.53
N LEU A 366 4.11 -7.98 -31.54
CA LEU A 366 4.22 -9.39 -31.17
C LEU A 366 5.20 -10.17 -32.06
N LEU A 367 5.25 -9.85 -33.36
CA LEU A 367 6.23 -10.44 -34.26
C LEU A 367 7.65 -9.88 -34.08
N SER A 368 7.81 -8.62 -33.65
CA SER A 368 9.14 -8.05 -33.37
C SER A 368 9.76 -8.65 -32.13
N ASP A 369 8.92 -9.02 -31.17
CA ASP A 369 9.32 -9.54 -29.87
C ASP A 369 9.24 -11.08 -29.86
N TRP A 370 8.94 -11.72 -31.00
CA TRP A 370 8.74 -13.17 -31.07
C TRP A 370 9.94 -13.97 -30.55
N GLY A 371 9.69 -14.82 -29.55
CA GLY A 371 10.71 -15.64 -28.90
C GLY A 371 11.66 -14.86 -28.00
N THR A 372 11.40 -13.59 -27.69
CA THR A 372 12.08 -12.92 -26.59
C THR A 372 11.64 -13.55 -25.28
N ASP A 373 12.62 -14.01 -24.51
CA ASP A 373 12.49 -14.35 -23.11
C ASP A 373 13.13 -13.24 -22.26
N CYS A 374 12.94 -13.31 -20.94
CA CYS A 374 13.31 -12.21 -20.04
C CYS A 374 14.75 -12.30 -19.52
N ASN A 375 15.65 -12.86 -20.34
CA ASN A 375 17.04 -13.17 -19.99
C ASN A 375 18.06 -12.18 -20.57
#